data_AF-A0A1V5AF44-F1
#
_entry.id   AF-A0A1V5AF44-F1
#
_cell.length_a   1.000
_cell.length_b   1.000
_cell.length_c   1.000
_cell.angle_alpha   90.00
_cell.angle_beta   90.00
_cell.angle_gamma   90.00
#
_symmetry.space_group_name_H-M   'P 1'
#
loop_
_entity.id
_entity.type
_entity.pdbx_description
1 polymer ?
#
loop_
_entity_poly.entity_id
_entity_poly.type
_entity_poly.pdbx_seq_one_letter_code
_entity_poly.pdbx_strand_id
1 'polypeptide(L)'
;MKMASNCYPCILDRAKFESDLVLSSEAEKKAAIEELVDFMACHKGGVPALVGTERERIIKRRSGKSDPYQLLKEESNRVARSLLPVAERFYEEADDKIEALIRIAAAANSMEFGVKGHDFDNSTFGSVFLITLRERLAGDMEEVKRRLHSFKNIFYLTDNSGEAVFDLFVIEKLRDMGKSVAIGSKSKPILNDVTAEEIAAMTCERVVPTGDVVGTSLEHLSPEASALLNNPDWLVLSKGMGNFETISEYDQMLSGRLIYVFRAKCEPVAMKMNVPRGTLVACPV
;
A
#
# COMPACT_ATOMS: atom_id res chain seq x y z
N MET A 1 -7.78 -8.73 9.41
CA MET A 1 -8.57 -8.12 10.50
C MET A 1 -10.01 -7.87 10.06
N LYS A 2 -10.97 -7.81 10.98
CA LYS A 2 -12.38 -7.47 10.68
C LYS A 2 -12.68 -5.98 10.85
N MET A 3 -13.75 -5.49 10.19
CA MET A 3 -14.22 -4.11 10.31
C MET A 3 -14.53 -3.73 11.77
N ALA A 4 -13.96 -2.60 12.19
CA ALA A 4 -14.33 -1.90 13.41
C ALA A 4 -15.35 -0.78 13.11
N SER A 5 -15.87 -0.10 14.14
CA SER A 5 -16.85 0.99 13.98
C SER A 5 -16.39 2.07 13.01
N ASN A 6 -15.13 2.48 13.07
CA ASN A 6 -14.55 3.52 12.20
C ASN A 6 -14.41 3.08 10.72
N CYS A 7 -14.47 1.78 10.42
CA CYS A 7 -14.35 1.30 9.04
C CYS A 7 -15.58 1.66 8.20
N TYR A 8 -16.77 1.64 8.79
CA TYR A 8 -18.03 1.93 8.10
C TYR A 8 -18.09 3.36 7.52
N PRO A 9 -17.91 4.44 8.33
CA PRO A 9 -17.90 5.80 7.79
C PRO A 9 -16.73 6.01 6.82
N CYS A 10 -15.54 5.45 7.11
CA CYS A 10 -14.38 5.56 6.21
C CYS A 10 -14.67 5.04 4.79
N ILE A 11 -15.34 3.89 4.67
CA ILE A 11 -15.70 3.31 3.38
C ILE A 11 -16.72 4.19 2.64
N LEU A 12 -17.71 4.75 3.35
CA LEU A 12 -18.72 5.65 2.77
C LEU A 12 -18.12 6.99 2.34
N ASP A 13 -17.26 7.60 3.15
CA ASP A 13 -16.57 8.84 2.83
C ASP A 13 -15.72 8.67 1.56
N ARG A 14 -15.02 7.54 1.47
CA ARG A 14 -14.24 7.19 0.29
C ARG A 14 -15.11 6.96 -0.95
N ALA A 15 -16.30 6.37 -0.76
CA ALA A 15 -17.26 6.17 -1.85
C ALA A 15 -17.78 7.50 -2.38
N LYS A 16 -18.02 8.46 -1.48
CA LYS A 16 -18.43 9.82 -1.86
C LYS A 16 -17.33 10.52 -2.64
N PHE A 17 -16.09 10.46 -2.15
CA PHE A 17 -14.92 10.99 -2.85
C PHE A 17 -14.79 10.40 -4.26
N GLU A 18 -14.80 9.07 -4.39
CA GLU A 18 -14.71 8.39 -5.68
C GLU A 18 -15.86 8.76 -6.61
N SER A 19 -17.08 8.81 -6.08
CA SER A 19 -18.26 9.23 -6.83
C SER A 19 -18.13 10.67 -7.35
N ASP A 20 -17.55 11.58 -6.57
CA ASP A 20 -17.29 12.96 -7.01
C ASP A 20 -16.23 13.07 -8.12
N LEU A 21 -15.31 12.10 -8.22
CA LEU A 21 -14.31 12.08 -9.29
C LEU A 21 -14.90 11.67 -10.64
N VAL A 22 -15.86 10.74 -10.66
CA VAL A 22 -16.28 10.08 -11.90
C VAL A 22 -17.77 10.18 -12.25
N LEU A 23 -18.64 10.57 -11.32
CA LEU A 23 -20.07 10.73 -11.55
C LEU A 23 -20.45 12.22 -11.61
N SER A 24 -21.31 12.56 -12.57
CA SER A 24 -21.61 13.97 -12.88
C SER A 24 -22.84 14.50 -12.15
N SER A 25 -23.83 13.65 -11.86
CA SER A 25 -25.08 14.08 -11.22
C SER A 25 -25.22 13.61 -9.77
N GLU A 26 -25.87 14.41 -8.94
CA GLU A 26 -26.18 14.02 -7.55
C GLU A 26 -27.07 12.77 -7.48
N ALA A 27 -27.92 12.53 -8.49
CA ALA A 27 -28.73 11.32 -8.58
C ALA A 27 -27.88 10.05 -8.77
N GLU A 28 -26.88 10.08 -9.64
CA GLU A 28 -25.95 8.95 -9.85
C GLU A 28 -25.09 8.68 -8.62
N LYS A 29 -24.56 9.75 -8.01
CA LYS A 29 -23.77 9.65 -6.77
C LYS A 29 -24.61 9.04 -5.66
N LYS A 30 -25.82 9.56 -5.45
CA LYS A 30 -26.75 9.01 -4.46
C LYS A 30 -27.01 7.52 -4.69
N ALA A 31 -27.31 7.12 -5.93
CA ALA A 31 -27.58 5.72 -6.25
C ALA A 31 -26.36 4.80 -6.03
N ALA A 32 -25.14 5.28 -6.25
CA ALA A 32 -23.92 4.54 -5.94
C ALA A 32 -23.73 4.36 -4.42
N ILE A 33 -23.98 5.40 -3.63
CA ILE A 33 -23.90 5.34 -2.17
C ILE A 33 -24.99 4.41 -1.60
N GLU A 34 -26.23 4.51 -2.06
CA GLU A 34 -27.32 3.64 -1.61
C GLU A 34 -27.04 2.15 -1.89
N GLU A 35 -26.54 1.83 -3.09
CA GLU A 35 -26.15 0.44 -3.42
C GLU A 35 -25.00 -0.06 -2.52
N LEU A 36 -24.03 0.79 -2.21
CA LEU A 36 -22.97 0.44 -1.28
C LEU A 36 -23.49 0.22 0.14
N VAL A 37 -24.43 1.06 0.61
CA VAL A 37 -25.07 0.89 1.92
C VAL A 37 -25.78 -0.46 2.00
N ASP A 38 -26.54 -0.83 0.96
CA ASP A 38 -27.21 -2.14 0.88
C ASP A 38 -26.21 -3.29 0.92
N PHE A 39 -25.11 -3.19 0.15
CA PHE A 39 -24.03 -4.16 0.18
C PHE A 39 -23.42 -4.29 1.59
N MET A 40 -23.06 -3.17 2.22
CA MET A 40 -22.46 -3.14 3.55
C MET A 40 -23.41 -3.69 4.63
N ALA A 41 -24.72 -3.51 4.48
CA ALA A 41 -25.72 -4.05 5.40
C ALA A 41 -25.71 -5.59 5.42
N CYS A 42 -25.42 -6.23 4.29
CA CYS A 42 -25.30 -7.69 4.14
C CYS A 42 -23.92 -8.23 4.54
N HIS A 43 -22.88 -7.39 4.60
CA HIS A 43 -21.48 -7.80 4.82
C HIS A 43 -20.87 -7.21 6.10
N LYS A 44 -21.68 -7.09 7.15
CA LYS A 44 -21.25 -6.58 8.46
C LYS A 44 -20.11 -7.42 9.04
N GLY A 45 -19.11 -6.76 9.61
CA GLY A 45 -17.93 -7.44 10.18
C GLY A 45 -17.01 -8.10 9.15
N GLY A 46 -17.19 -7.83 7.85
CA GLY A 46 -16.27 -8.28 6.79
C GLY A 46 -14.85 -7.72 6.92
N VAL A 47 -13.95 -8.13 6.02
CA VAL A 47 -12.60 -7.56 5.92
C VAL A 47 -12.70 -6.17 5.25
N PRO A 48 -12.20 -5.08 5.86
CA PRO A 48 -12.42 -3.73 5.34
C PRO A 48 -11.91 -3.56 3.90
N ALA A 49 -10.71 -4.04 3.57
CA ALA A 49 -10.17 -4.07 2.21
C ALA A 49 -11.11 -4.73 1.19
N LEU A 50 -11.78 -5.84 1.53
CA LEU A 50 -12.69 -6.53 0.61
C LEU A 50 -14.01 -5.77 0.44
N VAL A 51 -14.54 -5.15 1.50
CA VAL A 51 -15.71 -4.27 1.39
C VAL A 51 -15.36 -3.02 0.58
N GLY A 52 -14.15 -2.46 0.75
CA GLY A 52 -13.62 -1.38 -0.07
C GLY A 52 -13.40 -1.76 -1.53
N THR A 53 -13.10 -3.03 -1.81
CA THR A 53 -13.04 -3.57 -3.19
C THR A 53 -14.41 -3.53 -3.85
N GLU A 54 -15.47 -3.92 -3.14
CA GLU A 54 -16.83 -3.90 -3.68
C GLU A 54 -17.35 -2.49 -3.90
N ARG A 55 -17.00 -1.53 -3.03
CA ARG A 55 -17.22 -0.10 -3.28
C ARG A 55 -16.64 0.32 -4.63
N GLU A 56 -15.37 0.01 -4.88
CA GLU A 56 -14.71 0.37 -6.13
C GLU A 56 -15.42 -0.29 -7.34
N ARG A 57 -15.79 -1.58 -7.22
CA ARG A 57 -16.53 -2.29 -8.27
C ARG A 57 -17.88 -1.64 -8.58
N ILE A 58 -18.62 -1.21 -7.57
CA ILE A 58 -19.89 -0.46 -7.72
C ILE A 58 -19.65 0.83 -8.51
N ILE A 59 -18.67 1.62 -8.11
CA ILE A 59 -18.42 2.94 -8.70
C ILE A 59 -17.89 2.81 -10.14
N LYS A 60 -17.00 1.86 -10.43
CA LYS A 60 -16.56 1.57 -11.80
C LYS A 60 -17.70 1.14 -12.70
N ARG A 61 -18.55 0.24 -12.24
CA ARG A 61 -19.72 -0.24 -12.99
C ARG A 61 -20.68 0.90 -13.32
N ARG A 62 -20.98 1.77 -12.35
CA ARG A 62 -21.92 2.88 -12.52
C ARG A 62 -21.37 4.01 -13.40
N SER A 63 -20.09 4.32 -13.27
CA SER A 63 -19.45 5.40 -14.04
C SER A 63 -19.00 4.97 -15.44
N GLY A 64 -18.84 3.67 -15.69
CA GLY A 64 -18.22 3.15 -16.91
C GLY A 64 -16.71 3.45 -17.02
N LYS A 65 -16.09 3.98 -15.95
CA LYS A 65 -14.64 4.25 -15.90
C LYS A 65 -13.91 3.05 -15.33
N SER A 66 -12.95 2.52 -16.10
CA SER A 66 -12.12 1.39 -15.67
C SER A 66 -11.09 1.76 -14.60
N ASP A 67 -10.65 3.02 -14.56
CA ASP A 67 -9.70 3.55 -13.58
C ASP A 67 -10.08 4.97 -13.14
N PRO A 68 -10.88 5.11 -12.05
CA PRO A 68 -11.24 6.42 -11.49
C PRO A 68 -10.05 7.25 -11.00
N TYR A 69 -8.90 6.62 -10.73
CA TYR A 69 -7.76 7.25 -10.06
C TYR A 69 -6.59 7.58 -10.99
N GLN A 70 -6.70 7.30 -12.29
CA GLN A 70 -5.60 7.43 -13.25
C GLN A 70 -4.83 8.76 -13.11
N LEU A 71 -5.53 9.90 -13.17
CA LEU A 71 -4.91 11.22 -13.06
C LEU A 71 -4.25 11.47 -11.69
N LEU A 72 -4.88 10.98 -10.61
CA LEU A 72 -4.33 11.09 -9.26
C LEU A 72 -3.06 10.24 -9.10
N LYS A 73 -2.99 9.07 -9.75
CA LYS A 73 -1.81 8.21 -9.75
C LYS A 73 -0.66 8.84 -10.54
N GLU A 74 -0.94 9.41 -11.71
CA GLU A 74 0.06 10.13 -12.52
C GLU A 74 0.66 11.31 -11.75
N GLU A 75 -0.18 12.13 -11.13
CA GLU A 75 0.27 13.24 -10.29
C GLU A 75 1.05 12.76 -9.07
N SER A 76 0.58 11.70 -8.41
CA SER A 76 1.29 11.08 -7.28
C SER A 76 2.69 10.62 -7.66
N ASN A 77 2.83 9.96 -8.80
CA ASN A 77 4.13 9.52 -9.34
C ASN A 77 5.05 10.71 -9.67
N ARG A 78 4.49 11.79 -10.24
CA ARG A 78 5.25 13.01 -10.57
C ARG A 78 5.82 13.67 -9.32
N VAL A 79 4.99 13.87 -8.29
CA VAL A 79 5.41 14.46 -7.01
C VAL A 79 6.44 13.56 -6.33
N ALA A 80 6.19 12.25 -6.26
CA ALA A 80 7.11 11.31 -5.63
C ALA A 80 8.51 11.32 -6.28
N ARG A 81 8.60 11.35 -7.62
CA ARG A 81 9.89 11.46 -8.34
C ARG A 81 10.65 12.73 -7.97
N SER A 82 9.96 13.86 -7.77
CA SER A 82 10.61 15.12 -7.37
C SER A 82 11.24 15.07 -5.98
N LEU A 83 10.82 14.12 -5.15
CA LEU A 83 11.26 13.94 -3.77
C LEU A 83 12.26 12.80 -3.61
N LEU A 84 12.51 12.01 -4.67
CA LEU A 84 13.45 10.91 -4.65
C LEU A 84 14.86 11.32 -4.18
N PRO A 85 15.41 12.50 -4.55
CA PRO A 85 16.70 12.95 -4.03
C PRO A 85 16.76 13.11 -2.50
N VAL A 86 15.63 13.35 -1.84
CA VAL A 86 15.55 13.40 -0.37
C VAL A 86 15.73 12.00 0.23
N ALA A 87 15.07 10.99 -0.37
CA ALA A 87 15.22 9.60 0.05
C ALA A 87 16.64 9.09 -0.20
N GLU A 88 17.22 9.39 -1.36
CA GLU A 88 18.61 9.04 -1.71
C GLU A 88 19.59 9.62 -0.69
N ARG A 89 19.51 10.93 -0.41
CA ARG A 89 20.38 11.56 0.59
C ARG A 89 20.21 10.93 1.97
N PHE A 90 18.97 10.70 2.41
CA PHE A 90 18.71 10.07 3.70
C PHE A 90 19.32 8.67 3.79
N TYR A 91 19.23 7.89 2.71
CA TYR A 91 19.89 6.58 2.63
C TYR A 91 21.41 6.69 2.67
N GLU A 92 22.00 7.61 1.91
CA GLU A 92 23.47 7.79 1.84
C GLU A 92 24.08 8.24 3.18
N GLU A 93 23.40 9.15 3.88
CA GLU A 93 23.82 9.66 5.19
C GLU A 93 23.58 8.67 6.34
N ALA A 94 22.77 7.63 6.13
CA ALA A 94 22.44 6.68 7.19
C ALA A 94 23.58 5.69 7.47
N ASP A 95 23.88 5.50 8.77
CA ASP A 95 24.78 4.45 9.25
C ASP A 95 24.16 3.06 9.01
N ASP A 96 22.87 2.91 9.32
CA ASP A 96 22.12 1.67 9.09
C ASP A 96 21.31 1.75 7.80
N LYS A 97 21.89 1.17 6.74
CA LYS A 97 21.29 1.15 5.40
C LYS A 97 19.97 0.38 5.36
N ILE A 98 19.81 -0.71 6.11
CA ILE A 98 18.56 -1.50 6.11
C ILE A 98 17.45 -0.71 6.79
N GLU A 99 17.71 -0.13 7.96
CA GLU A 99 16.73 0.69 8.65
C GLU A 99 16.32 1.90 7.80
N ALA A 100 17.27 2.53 7.10
CA ALA A 100 16.97 3.64 6.19
C ALA A 100 16.00 3.23 5.07
N LEU A 101 16.21 2.07 4.44
CA LEU A 101 15.30 1.56 3.40
C LEU A 101 13.90 1.28 3.94
N ILE A 102 13.79 0.69 5.13
CA ILE A 102 12.51 0.40 5.77
C ILE A 102 11.77 1.70 6.14
N ARG A 103 12.49 2.71 6.64
CA ARG A 103 11.93 4.03 6.91
C ARG A 103 11.44 4.72 5.65
N ILE A 104 12.22 4.69 4.56
CA ILE A 104 11.81 5.24 3.27
C ILE A 104 10.53 4.57 2.78
N ALA A 105 10.48 3.24 2.81
CA ALA A 105 9.30 2.47 2.43
C ALA A 105 8.07 2.82 3.29
N ALA A 106 8.21 2.91 4.62
CA ALA A 106 7.10 3.23 5.52
C ALA A 106 6.65 4.70 5.43
N ALA A 107 7.59 5.63 5.30
CA ALA A 107 7.33 7.06 5.19
C ALA A 107 6.67 7.41 3.85
N ALA A 108 7.09 6.78 2.74
CA ALA A 108 6.45 6.96 1.44
C ALA A 108 4.96 6.55 1.49
N ASN A 109 4.65 5.44 2.17
CA ASN A 109 3.26 5.03 2.40
C ASN A 109 2.46 6.08 3.19
N SER A 110 3.10 6.97 3.97
CA SER A 110 2.41 8.02 4.72
C SER A 110 1.79 9.11 3.85
N MET A 111 2.39 9.40 2.70
CA MET A 111 2.16 10.65 2.00
C MET A 111 0.97 10.53 1.04
N GLU A 112 0.06 11.50 1.07
CA GLU A 112 -1.05 11.61 0.10
C GLU A 112 -0.59 12.45 -1.09
N PHE A 113 0.17 11.84 -2.00
CA PHE A 113 0.81 12.56 -3.12
C PHE A 113 -0.17 13.16 -4.13
N GLY A 114 -1.41 12.65 -4.23
CA GLY A 114 -2.39 13.06 -5.24
C GLY A 114 -3.57 13.92 -4.75
N VAL A 115 -3.70 14.19 -3.45
CA VAL A 115 -4.95 14.76 -2.87
C VAL A 115 -4.94 16.29 -2.74
N LYS A 116 -3.84 16.99 -3.10
CA LYS A 116 -3.73 18.43 -2.85
C LYS A 116 -3.59 19.27 -4.11
N GLY A 117 -4.46 20.29 -4.19
CA GLY A 117 -4.42 21.35 -5.19
C GLY A 117 -3.14 22.18 -5.14
N HIS A 118 -2.98 22.99 -6.19
CA HIS A 118 -1.82 23.75 -6.67
C HIS A 118 -0.96 24.58 -5.68
N ASP A 119 -1.16 24.54 -4.36
CA ASP A 119 -0.58 25.49 -3.40
C ASP A 119 0.46 24.92 -2.40
N PHE A 120 0.88 23.66 -2.54
CA PHE A 120 1.99 23.13 -1.73
C PHE A 120 3.30 23.14 -2.53
N ASP A 121 4.20 24.07 -2.19
CA ASP A 121 5.57 24.10 -2.70
C ASP A 121 6.28 22.76 -2.41
N ASN A 122 6.98 22.21 -3.42
CA ASN A 122 7.81 21.01 -3.30
C ASN A 122 8.78 21.08 -2.10
N SER A 123 9.25 22.28 -1.75
CA SER A 123 10.11 22.50 -0.57
C SER A 123 9.44 22.13 0.76
N THR A 124 8.14 22.43 0.90
CA THR A 124 7.34 22.11 2.08
C THR A 124 7.09 20.61 2.14
N PHE A 125 6.80 19.99 0.99
CA PHE A 125 6.53 18.56 0.90
C PHE A 125 7.79 17.72 1.18
N GLY A 126 8.96 18.15 0.68
CA GLY A 126 10.25 17.53 1.01
C GLY A 126 10.60 17.65 2.50
N SER A 127 10.28 18.79 3.12
CA SER A 127 10.47 18.97 4.57
C SER A 127 9.58 18.03 5.38
N VAL A 128 8.30 17.89 5.02
CA VAL A 128 7.38 16.94 5.67
C VAL A 128 7.86 15.50 5.51
N PHE A 129 8.33 15.13 4.32
CA PHE A 129 8.88 13.80 4.08
C PHE A 129 10.12 13.52 4.93
N LEU A 130 11.06 14.48 5.00
CA LEU A 130 12.24 14.36 5.85
C LEU A 130 11.91 14.25 7.34
N ILE A 131 10.93 15.02 7.82
CA ILE A 131 10.43 14.90 9.20
C ILE A 131 9.86 13.50 9.42
N THR A 132 9.05 13.01 8.48
CA THR A 132 8.42 11.68 8.55
C THR A 132 9.46 10.56 8.61
N LEU A 133 10.54 10.62 7.82
CA LEU A 133 11.63 9.64 7.84
C LEU A 133 12.28 9.48 9.24
N ARG A 134 12.28 10.57 10.03
CA ARG A 134 12.86 10.64 11.38
C ARG A 134 11.86 10.37 12.50
N GLU A 135 10.59 10.13 12.18
CA GLU A 135 9.59 9.74 13.18
C GLU A 135 9.94 8.38 13.82
N ARG A 136 9.24 8.06 14.91
CA ARG A 136 9.37 6.76 15.56
C ARG A 136 8.94 5.65 14.59
N LEU A 137 9.85 4.70 14.38
CA LEU A 137 9.57 3.42 13.73
C LEU A 137 9.26 2.39 14.83
N ALA A 138 8.07 1.80 14.79
CA ALA A 138 7.66 0.73 15.67
C ALA A 138 7.88 -0.63 15.00
N GLY A 139 8.58 -1.52 15.69
CA GLY A 139 8.96 -2.81 15.15
C GLY A 139 10.24 -3.33 15.78
N ASP A 140 10.47 -4.64 15.70
CA ASP A 140 11.75 -5.23 16.04
C ASP A 140 12.69 -5.14 14.83
N MET A 141 13.48 -4.07 14.78
CA MET A 141 14.40 -3.84 13.66
C MET A 141 15.54 -4.85 13.60
N GLU A 142 15.92 -5.47 14.71
CA GLU A 142 16.95 -6.51 14.72
C GLU A 142 16.40 -7.79 14.09
N GLU A 143 15.15 -8.15 14.39
CA GLU A 143 14.45 -9.25 13.74
C GLU A 143 14.20 -8.98 12.23
N VAL A 144 13.84 -7.75 11.86
CA VAL A 144 13.71 -7.33 10.44
C VAL A 144 15.04 -7.52 9.70
N LYS A 145 16.15 -7.02 10.26
CA LYS A 145 17.49 -7.20 9.67
C LYS A 145 17.86 -8.67 9.59
N ARG A 146 17.65 -9.45 10.66
CA ARG A 146 17.95 -10.89 10.70
C ARG A 146 17.22 -11.63 9.57
N ARG A 147 15.93 -11.38 9.38
CA ARG A 147 15.15 -11.97 8.27
C ARG A 147 15.67 -11.50 6.93
N LEU A 148 15.85 -10.20 6.74
CA LEU A 148 16.42 -9.67 5.49
C LEU A 148 17.77 -10.30 5.17
N HIS A 149 18.65 -10.56 6.14
CA HIS A 149 19.91 -11.26 5.91
C HIS A 149 19.72 -12.74 5.57
N SER A 150 18.79 -13.42 6.25
CA SER A 150 18.57 -14.87 6.12
C SER A 150 17.94 -15.27 4.79
N PHE A 151 17.11 -14.41 4.20
CA PHE A 151 16.40 -14.70 2.96
C PHE A 151 17.13 -14.11 1.75
N LYS A 152 17.34 -14.93 0.71
CA LYS A 152 17.90 -14.47 -0.57
C LYS A 152 16.83 -13.86 -1.48
N ASN A 153 15.61 -14.39 -1.42
CA ASN A 153 14.50 -13.98 -2.26
C ASN A 153 13.48 -13.17 -1.47
N ILE A 154 13.00 -12.07 -2.06
CA ILE A 154 11.99 -11.19 -1.46
C ILE A 154 10.80 -11.08 -2.42
N PHE A 155 9.61 -11.38 -1.92
CA PHE A 155 8.36 -11.04 -2.58
C PHE A 155 7.86 -9.72 -2.01
N TYR A 156 8.05 -8.64 -2.76
CA TYR A 156 7.77 -7.28 -2.35
C TYR A 156 6.37 -6.89 -2.82
N LEU A 157 5.39 -6.89 -1.92
CA LEU A 157 4.01 -6.51 -2.23
C LEU A 157 3.86 -4.99 -2.12
N THR A 158 3.61 -4.33 -3.24
CA THR A 158 3.41 -2.88 -3.28
C THR A 158 2.00 -2.49 -2.83
N ASP A 159 1.80 -1.19 -2.59
CA ASP A 159 0.50 -0.57 -2.25
C ASP A 159 0.16 0.48 -3.31
N ASN A 160 0.49 1.76 -3.06
CA ASN A 160 0.01 2.89 -3.87
C ASN A 160 0.95 3.33 -4.99
N SER A 161 0.38 3.98 -6.02
CA SER A 161 1.14 4.88 -6.90
C SER A 161 1.66 6.08 -6.11
N GLY A 162 2.77 6.67 -6.56
CA GLY A 162 3.59 7.61 -5.79
C GLY A 162 4.54 6.87 -4.85
N GLU A 163 4.02 6.04 -3.96
CA GLU A 163 4.83 5.18 -3.08
C GLU A 163 5.74 4.23 -3.87
N ALA A 164 5.21 3.66 -4.95
CA ALA A 164 5.94 2.78 -5.87
C ALA A 164 7.28 3.35 -6.36
N VAL A 165 7.41 4.67 -6.49
CA VAL A 165 8.67 5.33 -6.89
C VAL A 165 9.76 5.10 -5.84
N PHE A 166 9.41 5.21 -4.56
CA PHE A 166 10.33 4.96 -3.45
C PHE A 166 10.54 3.46 -3.23
N ASP A 167 9.51 2.65 -3.45
CA ASP A 167 9.64 1.19 -3.37
C ASP A 167 10.63 0.67 -4.41
N LEU A 168 10.62 1.19 -5.65
CA LEU A 168 11.60 0.83 -6.68
C LEU A 168 13.03 1.20 -6.27
N PHE A 169 13.24 2.36 -5.65
CA PHE A 169 14.54 2.71 -5.06
C PHE A 169 14.94 1.73 -3.96
N VAL A 170 14.02 1.36 -3.07
CA VAL A 170 14.28 0.36 -2.03
C VAL A 170 14.64 -1.00 -2.61
N ILE A 171 13.93 -1.44 -3.64
CA ILE A 171 14.16 -2.69 -4.34
C ILE A 171 15.53 -2.71 -5.03
N GLU A 172 15.92 -1.60 -5.66
CA GLU A 172 17.26 -1.42 -6.25
C GLU A 172 18.35 -1.62 -5.18
N LYS A 173 18.24 -0.95 -4.03
CA LYS A 173 19.23 -1.09 -2.95
C LYS A 173 19.23 -2.48 -2.31
N LEU A 174 18.08 -3.14 -2.20
CA LEU A 174 18.03 -4.54 -1.78
C LEU A 174 18.75 -5.45 -2.79
N ARG A 175 18.64 -5.18 -4.09
CA ARG A 175 19.39 -5.91 -5.12
C ARG A 175 20.90 -5.67 -5.04
N ASP A 176 21.33 -4.44 -4.79
CA ASP A 176 22.75 -4.13 -4.55
C ASP A 176 23.31 -4.93 -3.35
N MET A 177 22.45 -5.26 -2.38
CA MET A 177 22.76 -6.16 -1.25
C MET A 177 22.65 -7.66 -1.60
N GLY A 178 22.52 -8.01 -2.88
CA GLY A 178 22.50 -9.39 -3.38
C GLY A 178 21.13 -10.10 -3.27
N LYS A 179 20.03 -9.35 -3.07
CA LYS A 179 18.68 -9.93 -3.03
C LYS A 179 18.11 -10.14 -4.43
N SER A 180 17.33 -11.20 -4.58
CA SER A 180 16.46 -11.42 -5.74
C SER A 180 15.05 -10.97 -5.37
N VAL A 181 14.46 -10.06 -6.13
CA VAL A 181 13.15 -9.47 -5.80
C VAL A 181 12.13 -9.79 -6.89
N ALA A 182 10.95 -10.25 -6.46
CA ALA A 182 9.75 -10.25 -7.28
C ALA A 182 8.78 -9.20 -6.73
N ILE A 183 8.26 -8.34 -7.59
CA ILE A 183 7.37 -7.24 -7.22
C ILE A 183 5.93 -7.68 -7.43
N GLY A 184 5.15 -7.76 -6.35
CA GLY A 184 3.73 -8.09 -6.39
C GLY A 184 2.88 -6.83 -6.44
N SER A 185 2.14 -6.62 -7.52
CA SER A 185 1.30 -5.43 -7.73
C SER A 185 -0.05 -5.81 -8.32
N LYS A 186 -1.06 -4.92 -8.27
CA LYS A 186 -2.44 -5.27 -8.64
C LYS A 186 -2.55 -5.68 -10.11
N SER A 187 -3.39 -6.65 -10.41
CA SER A 187 -3.58 -7.11 -11.79
C SER A 187 -4.42 -6.13 -12.62
N LYS A 188 -5.25 -5.33 -11.96
CA LYS A 188 -6.08 -4.28 -12.56
C LYS A 188 -6.10 -3.06 -11.66
N PRO A 189 -6.44 -1.87 -12.18
CA PRO A 189 -6.62 -0.69 -11.34
C PRO A 189 -7.62 -0.97 -10.22
N ILE A 190 -7.28 -0.53 -9.01
CA ILE A 190 -8.17 -0.53 -7.85
C ILE A 190 -7.70 0.59 -6.94
N LEU A 191 -8.52 1.61 -6.76
CA LEU A 191 -8.11 2.81 -6.05
C LEU A 191 -6.85 3.41 -6.68
N ASN A 192 -6.01 4.01 -5.84
CA ASN A 192 -4.70 4.50 -6.20
C ASN A 192 -3.61 3.42 -6.09
N ASP A 193 -3.95 2.14 -5.91
CA ASP A 193 -2.96 1.06 -5.89
C ASP A 193 -2.25 0.97 -7.24
N VAL A 194 -0.94 0.70 -7.21
CA VAL A 194 -0.14 0.53 -8.42
C VAL A 194 -0.36 -0.85 -9.03
N THR A 195 -0.55 -0.89 -10.35
CA THR A 195 -0.74 -2.13 -11.11
C THR A 195 0.58 -2.73 -11.56
N ALA A 196 0.56 -4.03 -11.87
CA ALA A 196 1.71 -4.73 -12.44
C ALA A 196 2.14 -4.14 -13.79
N GLU A 197 1.19 -3.69 -14.62
CA GLU A 197 1.49 -3.01 -15.88
C GLU A 197 2.23 -1.68 -15.63
N GLU A 198 1.74 -0.87 -14.69
CA GLU A 198 2.37 0.40 -14.33
C GLU A 198 3.79 0.22 -13.74
N ILE A 199 3.99 -0.78 -12.88
CA ILE A 199 5.34 -1.10 -12.36
C ILE A 199 6.25 -1.57 -13.49
N ALA A 200 5.80 -2.48 -14.35
CA ALA A 200 6.61 -3.01 -15.44
C ALA A 200 7.05 -1.92 -16.43
N ALA A 201 6.28 -0.84 -16.56
CA ALA A 201 6.68 0.33 -17.35
C ALA A 201 7.78 1.19 -16.69
N MET A 202 8.03 1.03 -15.39
CA MET A 202 9.02 1.79 -14.61
C MET A 202 10.30 1.00 -14.29
N THR A 203 10.32 -0.31 -14.51
CA THR A 203 11.46 -1.16 -14.15
C THR A 203 11.58 -2.42 -15.01
N CYS A 204 12.78 -3.00 -15.04
CA CYS A 204 13.05 -4.30 -15.67
C CYS A 204 12.99 -5.48 -14.68
N GLU A 205 12.59 -5.24 -13.43
CA GLU A 205 12.43 -6.29 -12.43
C GLU A 205 11.30 -7.28 -12.76
N ARG A 206 11.33 -8.46 -12.12
CA ARG A 206 10.23 -9.42 -12.22
C ARG A 206 9.00 -8.86 -11.52
N VAL A 207 7.96 -8.53 -12.30
CA VAL A 207 6.66 -8.08 -11.78
C VAL A 207 5.64 -9.20 -11.89
N VAL A 208 4.91 -9.45 -10.80
CA VAL A 208 3.91 -10.51 -10.68
C VAL A 208 2.55 -9.87 -10.33
N PRO A 209 1.55 -9.98 -11.21
CA PRO A 209 0.19 -9.56 -10.90
C PRO A 209 -0.36 -10.35 -9.70
N THR A 210 -0.84 -9.66 -8.66
CA THR A 210 -1.40 -10.30 -7.46
C THR A 210 -2.87 -10.62 -7.63
N GLY A 211 -3.72 -9.63 -7.82
CA GLY A 211 -5.18 -9.77 -7.96
C GLY A 211 -5.85 -8.41 -8.16
N ASP A 212 -7.18 -8.40 -8.32
CA ASP A 212 -7.98 -7.18 -8.52
C ASP A 212 -8.82 -6.79 -7.29
N VAL A 213 -8.23 -6.97 -6.11
CA VAL A 213 -8.79 -6.60 -4.81
C VAL A 213 -7.81 -5.72 -4.03
N VAL A 214 -8.34 -4.86 -3.14
CA VAL A 214 -7.51 -4.13 -2.18
C VAL A 214 -6.80 -5.13 -1.28
N GLY A 215 -5.50 -4.92 -1.04
CA GLY A 215 -4.69 -5.87 -0.30
C GLY A 215 -4.39 -7.16 -1.07
N THR A 216 -4.04 -8.22 -0.36
CA THR A 216 -3.63 -9.52 -0.91
C THR A 216 -4.51 -10.62 -0.32
N SER A 217 -5.69 -10.83 -0.90
CA SER A 217 -6.61 -11.90 -0.48
C SER A 217 -6.28 -13.23 -1.16
N LEU A 218 -6.12 -14.30 -0.38
CA LEU A 218 -5.76 -15.64 -0.89
C LEU A 218 -6.70 -16.13 -2.00
N GLU A 219 -8.00 -15.85 -1.88
CA GLU A 219 -9.03 -16.29 -2.81
C GLU A 219 -8.96 -15.60 -4.18
N HIS A 220 -8.32 -14.42 -4.23
CA HIS A 220 -8.22 -13.59 -5.43
C HIS A 220 -6.79 -13.51 -5.99
N LEU A 221 -5.86 -14.25 -5.40
CA LEU A 221 -4.48 -14.29 -5.87
C LEU A 221 -4.36 -15.00 -7.21
N SER A 222 -3.52 -14.46 -8.08
CA SER A 222 -3.07 -15.13 -9.29
C SER A 222 -2.30 -16.40 -8.92
N PRO A 223 -2.28 -17.42 -9.80
CA PRO A 223 -1.53 -18.65 -9.54
C PRO A 223 -0.05 -18.40 -9.26
N GLU A 224 0.58 -17.45 -9.96
CA GLU A 224 2.00 -17.13 -9.77
C GLU A 224 2.26 -16.43 -8.42
N ALA A 225 1.44 -15.43 -8.06
CA ALA A 225 1.55 -14.75 -6.78
C ALA A 225 1.28 -15.71 -5.61
N SER A 226 0.31 -16.62 -5.76
CA SER A 226 0.04 -17.68 -4.79
C SER A 226 1.23 -18.63 -4.63
N ALA A 227 1.88 -19.02 -5.72
CA ALA A 227 3.07 -19.87 -5.66
C ALA A 227 4.24 -19.19 -4.94
N LEU A 228 4.47 -17.90 -5.17
CA LEU A 228 5.50 -17.13 -4.44
C LEU A 228 5.16 -16.98 -2.96
N LEU A 229 3.89 -16.66 -2.66
CA LEU A 229 3.43 -16.48 -1.28
C LEU A 229 3.55 -17.77 -0.46
N ASN A 230 3.34 -18.94 -1.06
CA ASN A 230 3.44 -20.24 -0.41
C ASN A 230 4.87 -20.82 -0.38
N ASN A 231 5.83 -20.20 -1.05
CA ASN A 231 7.19 -20.70 -1.09
C ASN A 231 7.98 -20.27 0.18
N PRO A 232 8.50 -21.22 0.98
CA PRO A 232 9.21 -20.92 2.22
C PRO A 232 10.58 -20.25 2.00
N ASP A 233 11.12 -20.26 0.78
CA ASP A 233 12.40 -19.59 0.45
C ASP A 233 12.25 -18.08 0.19
N TRP A 234 11.02 -17.56 0.27
CA TRP A 234 10.69 -16.16 -0.02
C TRP A 234 10.26 -15.43 1.24
N LEU A 235 10.97 -14.35 1.53
CA LEU A 235 10.54 -13.33 2.50
C LEU A 235 9.47 -12.45 1.87
N VAL A 236 8.33 -12.32 2.52
CA VAL A 236 7.26 -11.42 2.08
C VAL A 236 7.46 -10.07 2.77
N LEU A 237 7.73 -9.03 1.99
CA LEU A 237 7.74 -7.64 2.47
C LEU A 237 6.46 -6.98 1.99
N SER A 238 5.56 -6.66 2.91
CA SER A 238 4.20 -6.26 2.62
C SER A 238 3.96 -4.78 2.93
N LYS A 239 3.68 -3.98 1.90
CA LYS A 239 3.42 -2.54 2.05
C LYS A 239 1.95 -2.24 2.29
N GLY A 240 1.68 -1.21 3.08
CA GLY A 240 0.36 -0.61 3.20
C GLY A 240 -0.64 -1.33 4.10
N MET A 241 -1.66 -0.57 4.52
CA MET A 241 -2.71 -1.08 5.42
C MET A 241 -3.65 -2.07 4.71
N GLY A 242 -3.90 -1.91 3.41
CA GLY A 242 -4.77 -2.83 2.66
C GLY A 242 -4.21 -4.26 2.66
N ASN A 243 -2.91 -4.40 2.39
CA ASN A 243 -2.25 -5.70 2.47
C ASN A 243 -2.27 -6.25 3.91
N PHE A 244 -1.97 -5.43 4.93
CA PHE A 244 -2.07 -5.83 6.34
C PHE A 244 -3.48 -6.33 6.70
N GLU A 245 -4.53 -5.63 6.29
CA GLU A 245 -5.91 -5.97 6.59
C GLU A 245 -6.30 -7.36 6.06
N THR A 246 -5.83 -7.69 4.86
CA THR A 246 -6.07 -9.00 4.23
C THR A 246 -5.14 -10.11 4.74
N ILE A 247 -3.83 -9.85 4.84
CA ILE A 247 -2.83 -10.86 5.18
C ILE A 247 -2.96 -11.26 6.65
N SER A 248 -3.37 -10.34 7.53
CA SER A 248 -3.59 -10.66 8.95
C SER A 248 -4.72 -11.68 9.21
N GLU A 249 -5.49 -12.08 8.19
CA GLU A 249 -6.42 -13.21 8.30
C GLU A 249 -5.71 -14.58 8.16
N TYR A 250 -4.47 -14.60 7.65
CA TYR A 250 -3.69 -15.82 7.39
C TYR A 250 -2.19 -15.68 7.69
N ASP A 251 -1.77 -14.64 8.41
CA ASP A 251 -0.35 -14.29 8.63
C ASP A 251 0.44 -15.37 9.36
N GLN A 252 -0.22 -16.22 10.14
CA GLN A 252 0.35 -17.43 10.73
C GLN A 252 1.00 -18.36 9.68
N MET A 253 0.45 -18.43 8.46
CA MET A 253 1.02 -19.20 7.34
C MET A 253 2.37 -18.63 6.86
N LEU A 254 2.61 -17.34 7.16
CA LEU A 254 3.80 -16.61 6.75
C LEU A 254 4.75 -16.34 7.93
N SER A 255 4.51 -16.95 9.09
CA SER A 255 5.32 -16.73 10.29
C SER A 255 6.81 -17.03 10.03
N GLY A 256 7.67 -16.14 10.49
CA GLY A 256 9.13 -16.18 10.28
C GLY A 256 9.58 -15.61 8.94
N ARG A 257 8.65 -15.29 8.03
CA ARG A 257 8.96 -14.82 6.66
C ARG A 257 8.02 -13.73 6.17
N LEU A 258 7.35 -13.01 7.06
CA LEU A 258 6.55 -11.82 6.73
C LEU A 258 7.08 -10.61 7.47
N ILE A 259 7.15 -9.46 6.79
CA ILE A 259 7.40 -8.16 7.38
C ILE A 259 6.38 -7.18 6.82
N TYR A 260 5.54 -6.62 7.68
CA TYR A 260 4.66 -5.51 7.33
C TYR A 260 5.42 -4.19 7.42
N VAL A 261 5.29 -3.34 6.41
CA VAL A 261 5.92 -2.00 6.38
C VAL A 261 4.90 -0.95 5.91
N PHE A 262 4.45 -0.10 6.82
CA PHE A 262 3.41 0.91 6.52
C PHE A 262 3.34 2.01 7.58
N ARG A 263 2.48 3.03 7.40
CA ARG A 263 2.09 3.96 8.47
C ARG A 263 0.69 3.64 8.98
N ALA A 264 0.50 3.53 10.30
CA ALA A 264 -0.81 3.23 10.89
C ALA A 264 -1.76 4.45 10.82
N LYS A 265 -2.37 4.70 9.67
CA LYS A 265 -3.16 5.93 9.40
C LYS A 265 -4.56 5.94 10.03
N CYS A 266 -5.12 4.78 10.37
CA CYS A 266 -6.44 4.65 10.96
C CYS A 266 -6.40 3.98 12.33
N GLU A 267 -7.35 4.34 13.18
CA GLU A 267 -7.41 3.86 14.57
C GLU A 267 -7.52 2.32 14.67
N PRO A 268 -8.34 1.61 13.85
CA PRO A 268 -8.45 0.16 13.95
C PRO A 268 -7.12 -0.57 13.69
N VAL A 269 -6.35 -0.09 12.71
CA VAL A 269 -5.03 -0.66 12.39
C VAL A 269 -4.03 -0.33 13.50
N ALA A 270 -4.02 0.91 13.99
CA ALA A 270 -3.16 1.34 15.09
C ALA A 270 -3.38 0.50 16.37
N MET A 271 -4.65 0.28 16.75
CA MET A 271 -5.01 -0.60 17.87
C MET A 271 -4.55 -2.04 17.65
N LYS A 272 -4.77 -2.61 16.45
CA LYS A 272 -4.38 -3.98 16.14
C LYS A 272 -2.87 -4.18 16.19
N MET A 273 -2.11 -3.16 15.83
CA MET A 273 -0.64 -3.11 15.90
C MET A 273 -0.11 -2.71 17.28
N ASN A 274 -0.98 -2.31 18.22
CA ASN A 274 -0.62 -1.78 19.52
C ASN A 274 0.37 -0.58 19.45
N VAL A 275 0.10 0.35 18.53
CA VAL A 275 0.88 1.58 18.33
C VAL A 275 -0.04 2.80 18.26
N PRO A 276 0.45 4.02 18.55
CA PRO A 276 -0.32 5.24 18.30
C PRO A 276 -0.65 5.40 16.81
N ARG A 277 -1.82 5.97 16.51
CA ARG A 277 -2.17 6.40 15.15
C ARG A 277 -1.10 7.35 14.60
N GLY A 278 -0.72 7.13 13.34
CA GLY A 278 0.33 7.89 12.66
C GLY A 278 1.74 7.35 12.86
N THR A 279 1.93 6.24 13.56
CA THR A 279 3.26 5.62 13.75
C THR A 279 3.72 4.90 12.48
N LEU A 280 5.01 5.00 12.14
CA LEU A 280 5.63 4.14 11.12
C LEU A 280 5.82 2.74 11.70
N VAL A 281 5.54 1.71 10.92
CA VAL A 281 5.53 0.31 11.35
C VAL A 281 6.45 -0.51 10.46
N ALA A 282 7.27 -1.36 11.08
CA ALA A 282 8.05 -2.42 10.47
C ALA A 282 7.90 -3.70 11.32
N CYS A 283 6.82 -4.45 11.11
CA CYS A 283 6.43 -5.55 12.00
C CYS A 283 6.76 -6.91 11.38
N PRO A 284 7.76 -7.64 11.89
CA PRO A 284 7.98 -9.03 11.53
C PRO A 284 6.91 -9.94 12.19
N VAL A 285 6.33 -10.86 11.41
CA VAL A 285 5.39 -11.91 11.90
C VAL A 285 6.03 -13.28 11.81
#